data_AF-A0A9D6JNJ5-F1
#
_entry.id   AF-A0A9D6JNJ5-F1
#
_cell.length_a   1.000
_cell.length_b   1.000
_cell.length_c   1.000
_cell.angle_alpha   90.00
_cell.angle_beta   90.00
_cell.angle_gamma   90.00
#
_symmetry.space_group_name_H-M   'P 1'
#
loop_
_entity.id
_entity.type
_entity.pdbx_description
1 polymer ?
#
loop_
_entity_poly.entity_id
_entity_poly.type
_entity_poly.pdbx_seq_one_letter_code
_entity_poly.pdbx_strand_id
1 'polypeptide(L)'
;MNLIDWIARFYSLILLIRVLLSWVSPDHFNPIVQFLYRVTDPLLNRIRSLIPLRWAMIDFSPIIAFLLIELVRRILIQMLVRLL
;
A
#
# COMPACT_ATOMS: atom_id res chain seq x y z
N MET A 1 16.55 12.75 10.88
CA MET A 1 15.38 12.02 10.37
C MET A 1 14.18 12.93 10.54
N ASN A 2 13.53 13.32 9.45
CA ASN A 2 12.52 14.38 9.49
C ASN A 2 11.11 13.78 9.62
N LEU A 3 10.12 14.56 10.06
CA LEU A 3 8.73 14.10 10.27
C LEU A 3 8.14 13.39 9.03
N ILE A 4 8.49 13.87 7.85
CA ILE A 4 8.06 13.30 6.56
C ILE A 4 8.55 11.85 6.42
N ASP A 5 9.79 11.56 6.83
CA ASP A 5 10.36 10.21 6.77
C ASP A 5 9.60 9.25 7.69
N TRP A 6 9.18 9.74 8.86
CA TRP A 6 8.42 8.96 9.84
C TRP A 6 7.02 8.60 9.34
N ILE A 7 6.30 9.58 8.80
CA ILE A 7 4.95 9.36 8.23
C ILE A 7 5.03 8.35 7.08
N ALA A 8 6.01 8.51 6.19
CA ALA A 8 6.15 7.63 5.05
C ALA A 8 6.50 6.19 5.47
N ARG A 9 7.40 6.01 6.44
CA ARG A 9 7.74 4.68 6.99
C ARG A 9 6.55 4.00 7.65
N PHE A 10 5.76 4.77 8.42
CA PHE A 10 4.57 4.24 9.09
C PHE A 10 3.50 3.80 8.09
N TYR A 11 3.26 4.59 7.04
CA TYR A 11 2.34 4.22 5.97
C TYR A 11 2.81 2.98 5.20
N SER A 12 4.11 2.88 4.89
CA SER A 12 4.70 1.67 4.28
C SER A 12 4.51 0.43 5.14
N LEU A 13 4.63 0.54 6.47
CA LEU A 13 4.39 -0.57 7.40
C LEU A 13 2.92 -1.03 7.39
N ILE A 14 1.98 -0.08 7.37
CA ILE A 14 0.53 -0.36 7.27
C ILE A 14 0.21 -1.12 5.97
N LEU A 15 0.79 -0.70 4.85
CA LEU A 15 0.62 -1.39 3.58
C LEU A 15 1.23 -2.79 3.58
N LEU A 16 2.40 -2.96 4.21
CA LEU A 16 3.01 -4.28 4.37
C LEU A 16 2.08 -5.22 5.16
N ILE A 17 1.50 -4.75 6.27
CA ILE A 17 0.53 -5.53 7.05
C ILE A 17 -0.71 -5.87 6.21
N ARG A 18 -1.23 -4.92 5.44
CA ARG A 18 -2.36 -5.12 4.50
C ARG A 18 -2.07 -6.24 3.48
N VAL A 19 -0.85 -6.25 2.93
CA VAL A 19 -0.37 -7.27 1.98
C VAL A 19 -0.29 -8.64 2.64
N LEU A 20 0.38 -8.74 3.79
CA LEU A 20 0.51 -10.00 4.51
C LEU A 20 -0.85 -10.57 4.90
N LEU A 21 -1.75 -9.71 5.39
CA LEU A 21 -3.11 -10.09 5.74
C LEU A 21 -3.87 -10.65 4.53
N SER A 22 -3.70 -10.09 3.32
CA SER A 22 -4.37 -10.60 2.12
C SER A 22 -4.01 -12.05 1.76
N TRP A 23 -2.83 -12.55 2.15
CA TRP A 23 -2.40 -13.92 1.87
C TRP A 23 -2.91 -14.94 2.87
N VAL A 24 -3.19 -14.51 4.10
CA VAL A 24 -3.68 -15.39 5.17
C VAL A 24 -5.20 -15.40 5.30
N SER A 25 -5.93 -14.72 4.39
CA SER A 25 -7.40 -14.64 4.39
C SER A 25 -7.95 -14.26 5.78
N PRO A 26 -7.71 -13.02 6.21
CA PRO A 26 -7.87 -12.61 7.60
C PRO A 26 -9.35 -12.50 7.95
N ASP A 27 -9.73 -12.68 9.21
CA ASP A 27 -11.14 -12.52 9.62
C ASP A 27 -11.64 -11.08 9.35
N HIS A 28 -12.66 -10.96 8.51
CA HIS A 28 -13.21 -9.67 8.07
C HIS A 28 -14.02 -8.97 9.17
N PHE A 29 -14.40 -9.70 10.22
CA PHE A 29 -15.08 -9.15 11.40
C PHE A 29 -14.11 -8.49 12.38
N ASN A 30 -12.78 -8.67 12.22
CA ASN A 30 -11.79 -8.03 13.08
C ASN A 30 -11.73 -6.51 12.80
N PRO A 31 -11.91 -5.65 13.83
CA PRO A 31 -11.94 -4.20 13.66
C PRO A 31 -10.62 -3.62 13.11
N ILE A 32 -9.48 -4.24 13.41
CA ILE A 32 -8.17 -3.83 12.85
C ILE A 32 -8.13 -4.10 11.36
N VAL A 33 -8.62 -5.26 10.93
CA VAL A 33 -8.72 -5.63 9.52
C VAL A 33 -9.65 -4.63 8.82
N GLN A 34 -10.84 -4.36 9.34
CA GLN A 34 -11.77 -3.39 8.74
C GLN A 34 -11.18 -1.98 8.61
N PHE A 35 -10.43 -1.52 9.63
CA PHE A 35 -9.73 -0.25 9.57
C PHE A 35 -8.71 -0.21 8.43
N LEU A 36 -7.88 -1.25 8.33
CA LEU A 36 -6.91 -1.38 7.23
C LEU A 36 -7.63 -1.39 5.88
N TYR A 37 -8.75 -2.11 5.76
CA TYR A 37 -9.61 -2.14 4.58
C TYR A 37 -10.06 -0.74 4.15
N ARG A 38 -10.69 0.01 5.06
CA ARG A 38 -11.15 1.38 4.81
C ARG A 38 -10.04 2.34 4.37
N VAL A 39 -8.86 2.23 4.96
CA VAL A 39 -7.77 3.17 4.68
C VAL A 39 -7.11 2.90 3.33
N THR A 40 -6.88 1.64 2.96
CA THR A 40 -6.10 1.34 1.74
C THR A 40 -6.95 0.93 0.52
N ASP A 41 -8.24 0.61 0.69
CA ASP A 41 -9.14 0.22 -0.42
C ASP A 41 -9.33 1.31 -1.48
N PRO A 42 -9.53 2.60 -1.15
CA PRO A 42 -9.72 3.63 -2.17
C PRO A 42 -8.55 3.70 -3.16
N LEU A 43 -7.32 3.54 -2.65
CA LEU A 43 -6.10 3.52 -3.45
C LEU A 43 -5.96 2.21 -4.23
N LEU A 44 -6.14 1.07 -3.56
CA LEU A 44 -6.03 -0.26 -4.19
C LEU A 44 -7.07 -0.46 -5.30
N ASN A 45 -8.30 0.03 -5.11
CA ASN A 45 -9.36 -0.07 -6.10
C ASN A 45 -9.04 0.75 -7.36
N ARG A 46 -8.42 1.92 -7.21
CA ARG A 46 -7.96 2.72 -8.36
C ARG A 46 -6.82 2.03 -9.10
N ILE A 47 -5.89 1.38 -8.40
CA ILE A 47 -4.82 0.59 -9.03
C ILE A 47 -5.39 -0.65 -9.73
N ARG A 48 -6.29 -1.39 -9.08
CA ARG A 48 -6.99 -2.56 -9.65
C ARG A 48 -7.85 -2.22 -10.86
N SER A 49 -8.33 -0.98 -10.99
CA SER A 49 -9.03 -0.55 -12.20
C SER A 49 -8.09 -0.32 -13.39
N LEU A 50 -6.81 -0.05 -13.15
CA LEU A 50 -5.80 0.20 -14.19
C LEU A 50 -5.08 -1.08 -14.62
N ILE A 51 -4.98 -2.06 -13.72
CA ILE A 51 -4.31 -3.34 -13.97
C ILE A 51 -5.35 -4.44 -13.81
N PRO A 52 -5.71 -5.20 -14.87
CA PRO A 52 -6.70 -6.27 -14.80
C PRO A 52 -6.14 -7.48 -14.05
N LEU A 53 -6.02 -7.35 -12.73
CA LEU A 53 -5.45 -8.35 -11.82
C LEU A 53 -6.42 -9.50 -11.50
N ARG A 54 -7.60 -9.49 -12.11
CA ARG A 54 -8.66 -10.50 -11.93
C ARG A 54 -8.28 -11.92 -12.36
N TRP A 55 -7.13 -12.11 -13.02
CA TRP A 55 -6.66 -13.39 -13.56
C TRP A 55 -5.72 -14.17 -12.63
N ALA A 56 -5.32 -13.61 -11.49
CA ALA A 56 -4.44 -14.31 -10.57
C ALA A 56 -5.24 -15.01 -9.46
N MET A 57 -5.12 -16.35 -9.38
CA MET A 57 -5.64 -17.15 -8.25
C MET A 57 -5.05 -16.72 -6.89
N ILE A 58 -3.89 -16.06 -6.92
CA ILE A 58 -3.23 -15.42 -5.78
C ILE A 58 -3.31 -13.91 -6.04
N ASP A 59 -3.90 -13.16 -5.11
CA ASP A 59 -4.09 -11.73 -5.27
C ASP A 59 -2.73 -11.01 -5.14
N PHE A 60 -2.00 -10.83 -6.26
CA PHE A 60 -0.72 -10.11 -6.34
C PHE A 60 -0.88 -8.58 -6.30
N SER A 61 -2.12 -8.09 -6.38
CA SER A 61 -2.48 -6.68 -6.26
C SER A 61 -1.76 -5.94 -5.12
N PRO A 62 -1.59 -6.52 -3.93
CA PRO A 62 -0.94 -5.85 -2.81
C PRO A 62 0.57 -5.68 -3.00
N ILE A 63 1.27 -6.65 -3.61
CA ILE A 63 2.71 -6.53 -3.92
C ILE A 63 2.92 -5.41 -4.94
N ILE A 64 2.10 -5.37 -5.99
CA ILE A 64 2.18 -4.36 -7.04
C ILE A 64 1.88 -2.97 -6.49
N ALA A 65 0.89 -2.85 -5.61
CA ALA A 65 0.59 -1.60 -4.93
C ALA A 65 1.74 -1.14 -4.01
N PHE A 66 2.37 -2.06 -3.28
CA PHE A 66 3.55 -1.76 -2.45
C PHE A 66 4.72 -1.25 -3.31
N LEU A 67 5.02 -1.91 -4.43
CA LEU A 67 6.06 -1.51 -5.38
C LEU A 67 5.79 -0.12 -5.97
N LEU A 68 4.56 0.15 -6.40
CA LEU A 68 4.15 1.45 -6.95
C LEU A 68 4.29 2.57 -5.92
N ILE A 69 3.86 2.33 -4.68
CA ILE A 69 3.93 3.32 -3.61
C ILE A 69 5.38 3.61 -3.25
N GLU A 70 6.23 2.58 -3.16
CA GLU A 70 7.66 2.76 -2.89
C GLU A 70 8.37 3.50 -4.02
N LEU A 71 8.02 3.21 -5.28
CA LEU A 71 8.55 3.91 -6.45
C LEU A 71 8.17 5.40 -6.43
N VAL A 72 6.88 5.71 -6.26
CA VAL A 72 6.38 7.10 -6.20
C VAL A 72 7.03 7.84 -5.02
N ARG A 73 7.12 7.20 -3.84
CA ARG A 73 7.78 7.78 -2.67
C ARG A 73 9.23 8.16 -2.97
N ARG A 74 10.01 7.27 -3.59
CA ARG A 74 11.41 7.54 -3.94
C ARG A 74 11.54 8.70 -4.91
N ILE A 75 10.69 8.75 -5.93
CA ILE A 75 10.67 9.83 -6.91
C ILE A 75 10.37 11.17 -6.21
N LEU A 76 9.32 11.23 -5.37
CA LEU A 76 8.94 12.44 -4.66
C LEU A 76 10.03 12.95 -3.70
N ILE A 77 10.66 12.05 -2.94
CA ILE A 77 11.77 12.41 -2.04
C ILE A 77 12.97 12.90 -2.85
N GLN A 78 13.33 12.22 -3.94
CA GLN A 78 14.44 12.65 -4.79
C GLN A 78 14.18 14.01 -5.44
N MET A 79 12.95 14.28 -5.88
CA MET A 79 12.57 15.58 -6.41
C MET A 79 12.65 16.68 -5.35
N LEU A 80 12.15 16.41 -4.14
CA LEU A 80 12.20 17.37 -3.04
C LEU A 80 13.64 17.69 -2.61
N VAL A 81 14.50 16.68 -2.50
CA VAL A 81 15.93 16.84 -2.16
C VAL A 81 16.70 17.58 -3.26
N ARG A 82 16.30 17.46 -4.53
CA ARG A 82 16.92 18.20 -5.63
C ARG A 82 16.48 19.66 -5.71
N LEU A 83 15.34 20.00 -5.13
CA LEU A 83 14.75 21.35 -5.13
C LEU A 83 15.16 22.19 -3.91
N LEU A 84 15.70 21.56 -2.87
CA LEU A 84 16.27 22.17 -1.67
C LEU A 84 17.79 22.25 -1.78
#